data_AF-A0A3D5KCY4-F1
#
_entry.id   AF-A0A3D5KCY4-F1
#
_cell.length_a   1.000
_cell.length_b   1.000
_cell.length_c   1.000
_cell.angle_alpha   90.00
_cell.angle_beta   90.00
_cell.angle_gamma   90.00
#
_symmetry.space_group_name_H-M   'P 1'
#
loop_
_entity.id
_entity.type
_entity.pdbx_description
1 polymer ?
#
loop_
_entity_poly.entity_id
_entity_poly.type
_entity_poly.pdbx_seq_one_letter_code
_entity_poly.pdbx_strand_id
1 'polypeptide(L)'
;MKRINKLLFIDVLLVALSLWLAFLLRFDFGMDVAYKEYTQFVLMSLVPFIVISVIFNHVFSLYNSVWRYASIEELLSIVFSVTISNVVFIVYSYFVNYKILHTSYFRFPLTVHIIAWIISIAFLGG
;
A
#
# COMPACT_ATOMS: atom_id res chain seq x y z
N MET A 1 5.14 19.95 -14.76
CA MET A 1 3.96 19.88 -13.86
C MET A 1 2.85 18.95 -14.37
N LYS A 2 2.24 19.14 -15.56
CA LYS A 2 1.11 18.28 -16.04
C LYS A 2 1.40 16.77 -16.15
N ARG A 3 2.65 16.35 -16.43
CA ARG A 3 3.04 14.92 -16.51
C ARG A 3 3.16 14.25 -15.14
N ILE A 4 3.66 14.98 -14.14
CA ILE A 4 3.88 14.47 -12.77
C ILE A 4 2.53 14.17 -12.10
N ASN A 5 1.54 15.04 -12.30
CA ASN A 5 0.20 14.84 -11.73
C ASN A 5 -0.51 13.60 -12.30
N LYS A 6 -0.25 13.22 -13.56
CA LYS A 6 -0.83 12.01 -14.15
C LYS A 6 -0.22 10.73 -13.58
N LEU A 7 1.10 10.72 -13.39
CA LEU A 7 1.82 9.59 -12.80
C LEU A 7 1.40 9.39 -11.34
N LEU A 8 1.34 10.47 -10.55
CA LEU A 8 0.83 10.43 -9.18
C LEU A 8 -0.58 9.84 -9.08
N PHE A 9 -1.47 10.19 -10.03
CA PHE A 9 -2.83 9.67 -10.02
C PHE A 9 -2.90 8.18 -10.34
N ILE A 10 -2.06 7.71 -11.26
CA ILE A 10 -1.92 6.28 -11.57
C ILE A 10 -1.36 5.54 -10.35
N ASP A 11 -0.33 6.08 -9.69
CA ASP A 11 0.26 5.44 -8.52
C ASP A 11 -0.74 5.32 -7.37
N VAL A 12 -1.55 6.36 -7.13
CA VAL A 12 -2.65 6.31 -6.16
C VAL A 12 -3.63 5.19 -6.48
N LEU A 13 -4.04 5.06 -7.74
CA LEU A 13 -4.95 4.00 -8.17
C LEU A 13 -4.32 2.61 -8.01
N LEU A 14 -3.05 2.45 -8.39
CA LEU A 14 -2.33 1.17 -8.28
C LEU A 14 -2.15 0.76 -6.81
N VAL A 15 -1.79 1.69 -5.94
CA VAL A 15 -1.66 1.43 -4.49
C VAL A 15 -3.03 1.14 -3.84
N ALA A 16 -4.09 1.83 -4.27
CA ALA A 16 -5.44 1.52 -3.80
C ALA A 16 -5.88 0.11 -4.23
N LEU A 17 -5.61 -0.24 -5.50
CA LEU A 17 -5.90 -1.55 -6.06
C LEU A 17 -5.07 -2.65 -5.40
N SER A 18 -3.81 -2.40 -5.05
CA SER A 18 -2.96 -3.39 -4.40
C SER A 18 -3.50 -3.79 -3.03
N LEU A 19 -3.94 -2.81 -2.23
CA LEU A 19 -4.57 -3.07 -0.93
C LEU A 19 -5.91 -3.80 -1.09
N TRP A 20 -6.73 -3.40 -2.07
CA TRP A 20 -8.03 -4.01 -2.33
C TRP A 20 -7.89 -5.47 -2.80
N LEU A 21 -6.96 -5.76 -3.71
CA LEU A 21 -6.66 -7.10 -4.17
C LEU A 21 -6.07 -7.96 -3.05
N ALA A 22 -5.18 -7.41 -2.23
CA ALA A 22 -4.63 -8.11 -1.08
C ALA A 22 -5.71 -8.51 -0.07
N PHE A 23 -6.70 -7.64 0.14
CA PHE A 23 -7.86 -7.94 0.97
C PHE A 23 -8.73 -9.06 0.35
N LEU A 24 -9.08 -8.96 -0.93
CA LEU A 24 -9.85 -10.00 -1.62
C LEU A 24 -9.16 -11.36 -1.59
N LEU A 25 -7.86 -11.40 -1.89
CA LEU A 25 -7.06 -12.63 -1.86
C LEU A 25 -6.94 -13.21 -0.45
N ARG A 26 -6.89 -12.36 0.58
CA ARG A 26 -6.79 -12.82 1.97
C ARG A 26 -8.03 -13.57 2.43
N PHE A 27 -9.21 -13.13 1.99
CA PHE A 27 -10.52 -13.59 2.47
C PHE A 27 -11.26 -14.41 1.41
N ASP A 28 -10.52 -15.05 0.50
CA ASP A 28 -11.05 -15.93 -0.55
C ASP A 28 -12.23 -15.31 -1.31
N PHE A 29 -12.07 -14.06 -1.76
CA PHE A 29 -13.08 -13.28 -2.47
C PHE A 29 -14.43 -13.12 -1.74
N GLY A 30 -14.39 -13.13 -0.40
CA GLY A 30 -15.56 -12.92 0.45
C GLY A 30 -16.27 -14.21 0.90
N MET A 31 -15.65 -15.37 0.66
CA MET A 31 -16.14 -16.65 1.19
C MET A 31 -15.81 -16.84 2.68
N ASP A 32 -14.82 -16.11 3.21
CA ASP A 32 -14.49 -16.12 4.64
C ASP A 32 -15.52 -15.30 5.44
N VAL A 33 -15.99 -15.86 6.57
CA VAL A 33 -16.92 -15.20 7.51
C VAL A 33 -16.31 -13.91 8.06
N ALA A 34 -14.98 -13.89 8.23
CA ALA A 34 -14.25 -12.71 8.69
C ALA A 34 -14.25 -11.55 7.66
N TYR A 35 -14.60 -11.79 6.40
CA TYR A 35 -14.59 -10.75 5.36
C TYR A 35 -15.42 -9.51 5.77
N LYS A 36 -16.66 -9.73 6.24
CA LYS A 36 -17.57 -8.64 6.62
C LYS A 36 -17.04 -7.82 7.80
N GLU A 37 -16.38 -8.50 8.73
CA GLU A 37 -15.80 -7.90 9.93
C GLU A 37 -14.64 -6.97 9.60
N TYR A 38 -13.75 -7.40 8.70
CA TYR A 38 -12.58 -6.61 8.31
C TYR A 38 -12.85 -5.57 7.21
N THR A 39 -14.00 -5.62 6.53
CA THR A 39 -14.33 -4.72 5.41
C THR A 39 -14.29 -3.24 5.85
N GLN A 40 -14.92 -2.90 6.97
CA GLN A 40 -14.93 -1.52 7.47
C GLN A 40 -13.54 -1.04 7.86
N PHE A 41 -12.76 -1.92 8.49
CA PHE A 41 -11.39 -1.62 8.90
C PHE A 41 -10.50 -1.33 7.69
N VAL A 42 -10.59 -2.14 6.64
CA VAL A 42 -9.81 -1.98 5.41
C VAL A 42 -10.19 -0.68 4.70
N LEU A 43 -11.48 -0.35 4.68
CA LEU A 43 -11.95 0.89 4.07
C LEU A 43 -11.42 2.13 4.80
N MET A 44 -11.41 2.12 6.13
CA MET A 44 -10.79 3.19 6.95
C MET A 44 -9.28 3.26 6.77
N SER A 45 -8.64 2.11 6.54
CA SER A 45 -7.19 1.98 6.38
C SER A 45 -6.70 2.34 4.97
N LEU A 46 -7.61 2.45 3.99
CA LEU A 46 -7.29 2.72 2.59
C LEU A 46 -6.69 4.12 2.40
N VAL A 47 -7.29 5.14 3.00
CA VAL A 47 -6.79 6.52 2.94
C VAL A 47 -5.38 6.66 3.54
N PRO A 48 -5.11 6.24 4.79
CA PRO A 48 -3.76 6.35 5.35
C PRO A 48 -2.74 5.50 4.58
N PHE A 49 -3.13 4.33 4.05
CA PHE A 49 -2.23 3.51 3.23
C PHE A 49 -1.77 4.24 1.96
N ILE A 50 -2.70 4.87 1.25
CA ILE A 50 -2.40 5.66 0.05
C ILE A 50 -1.51 6.85 0.41
N VAL A 51 -1.88 7.62 1.45
CA VAL A 51 -1.12 8.81 1.85
C VAL A 51 0.31 8.46 2.19
N ILE A 52 0.52 7.43 3.01
CA ILE A 52 1.87 6.97 3.41
C ILE A 52 2.64 6.51 2.17
N SER A 53 2.04 5.70 1.31
CA SER A 53 2.70 5.18 0.11
C SER A 53 3.10 6.28 -0.86
N VAL A 54 2.23 7.27 -1.11
CA VAL A 54 2.52 8.41 -1.99
C VAL A 54 3.65 9.28 -1.42
N ILE A 55 3.65 9.54 -0.10
CA ILE A 55 4.73 10.30 0.55
C ILE A 55 6.06 9.61 0.33
N PHE A 56 6.14 8.30 0.59
CA PHE A 56 7.39 7.55 0.41
C PHE A 56 7.80 7.43 -1.05
N ASN A 57 6.85 7.21 -1.97
CA ASN A 57 7.13 7.21 -3.41
C ASN A 57 7.72 8.54 -3.89
N HIS A 58 7.27 9.66 -3.29
CA HIS A 58 7.83 10.97 -3.57
C HIS A 58 9.23 11.16 -2.96
N VAL A 59 9.43 10.75 -1.70
CA VAL A 59 10.72 10.84 -0.98
C VAL A 59 11.81 10.01 -1.67
N PHE A 60 11.49 8.79 -2.11
CA PHE A 60 12.40 7.91 -2.85
C PHE A 60 12.54 8.28 -4.34
N SER A 61 12.00 9.44 -4.74
CA SER A 61 12.23 10.07 -6.05
C SER A 61 12.01 9.16 -7.26
N LEU A 62 10.96 8.34 -7.21
CA LEU A 62 10.51 7.52 -8.36
C LEU A 62 10.24 8.35 -9.62
N TYR A 63 10.08 9.67 -9.48
CA TYR A 63 9.77 10.60 -10.58
C TYR A 63 10.99 11.26 -11.25
N ASN A 64 12.21 11.09 -10.72
CA ASN A 64 13.41 11.71 -11.31
C ASN A 64 14.14 10.80 -12.30
N SER A 65 13.92 9.48 -12.23
CA SER A 65 14.61 8.50 -13.08
C SER A 65 13.79 8.18 -14.33
N VAL A 66 13.56 9.19 -15.17
CA VAL A 66 12.53 9.03 -16.22
C VAL A 66 13.05 8.17 -17.38
N TRP A 67 14.24 8.35 -17.94
CA TRP A 67 14.64 7.53 -19.11
C TRP A 67 16.15 7.52 -19.36
N ARG A 68 16.93 6.66 -18.69
CA ARG A 68 18.22 6.28 -19.31
C ARG A 68 18.53 4.80 -19.31
N TYR A 69 18.16 4.04 -18.29
CA TYR A 69 18.10 2.57 -18.33
C TYR A 69 17.17 2.17 -17.19
N ALA A 70 16.26 1.21 -17.42
CA ALA A 70 15.55 0.51 -16.36
C ALA A 70 16.60 -0.23 -15.50
N SER A 71 17.25 0.53 -14.63
CA SER A 71 18.45 0.13 -13.93
C SER A 71 18.04 -0.62 -12.66
N ILE A 72 18.88 -1.55 -12.21
CA ILE A 72 18.67 -2.26 -10.94
C ILE A 72 18.44 -1.26 -9.79
N GLU A 73 19.00 -0.04 -9.89
CA GLU A 73 18.84 1.04 -8.94
C GLU A 73 17.40 1.58 -8.88
N GLU A 74 16.69 1.67 -10.01
CA GLU A 74 15.28 2.06 -10.05
C GLU A 74 14.40 1.01 -9.38
N LEU A 75 14.62 -0.27 -9.71
CA LEU A 75 13.89 -1.39 -9.08
C LEU A 75 14.12 -1.43 -7.57
N LEU A 76 15.37 -1.26 -7.12
CA LEU A 76 15.70 -1.18 -5.70
C LEU A 76 15.02 0.01 -5.03
N SER A 77 14.95 1.17 -5.69
CA SER A 77 14.27 2.35 -5.16
C SER A 77 12.77 2.10 -4.96
N ILE A 78 12.12 1.39 -5.88
CA ILE A 78 10.72 0.95 -5.73
C ILE A 78 10.59 0.01 -4.53
N VAL A 79 11.43 -1.02 -4.46
CA VAL A 79 11.39 -2.00 -3.37
C VAL A 79 11.59 -1.31 -2.01
N PHE A 80 12.57 -0.41 -1.89
CA PHE A 80 12.80 0.34 -0.65
C PHE A 80 11.63 1.26 -0.30
N SER A 81 11.09 1.99 -1.28
CA SER A 81 9.92 2.85 -1.07
C SER A 81 8.73 2.08 -0.54
N VAL A 82 8.36 0.99 -1.22
CA VAL A 82 7.21 0.15 -0.86
C VAL A 82 7.44 -0.59 0.46
N THR A 83 8.68 -1.03 0.73
CA THR A 83 9.00 -1.70 2.00
C THR A 83 8.87 -0.74 3.18
N ILE A 84 9.45 0.46 3.06
CA ILE A 84 9.41 1.45 4.14
C ILE A 84 7.99 1.98 4.33
N SER A 85 7.25 2.24 3.25
CA SER A 85 5.85 2.65 3.35
C SER A 85 4.98 1.60 4.05
N ASN A 86 5.19 0.31 3.74
CA ASN A 86 4.45 -0.78 4.35
C ASN A 86 4.81 -0.95 5.85
N VAL A 87 6.10 -0.87 6.20
CA VAL A 87 6.55 -0.91 7.60
C VAL A 87 5.96 0.26 8.39
N VAL A 88 6.03 1.48 7.85
CA VAL A 88 5.44 2.66 8.50
C VAL A 88 3.92 2.51 8.64
N PHE A 89 3.27 1.94 7.64
CA PHE A 89 1.83 1.68 7.71
C PHE A 89 1.47 0.61 8.75
N ILE A 90 2.26 -0.45 8.92
CA ILE A 90 2.08 -1.44 9.98
C ILE A 90 2.18 -0.76 11.36
N VAL A 91 3.20 0.08 11.54
CA VAL A 91 3.40 0.84 12.78
C VAL A 91 2.23 1.79 13.02
N TYR A 92 1.85 2.57 12.01
CA TYR A 92 0.69 3.48 12.07
C TYR A 92 -0.60 2.73 12.41
N SER A 93 -0.87 1.62 11.71
CA SER A 93 -2.07 0.80 11.91
C SER A 93 -2.11 0.23 13.33
N TYR A 94 -0.95 -0.21 13.85
CA TYR A 94 -0.84 -0.63 15.23
C TYR A 94 -1.13 0.52 16.20
N PHE A 95 -0.54 1.70 16.05
CA PHE A 95 -0.80 2.80 16.99
C PHE A 95 -2.22 3.37 16.89
N VAL A 96 -2.74 3.61 15.69
CA VAL A 96 -4.02 4.29 15.49
C VAL A 96 -5.20 3.36 15.70
N ASN A 97 -5.20 2.17 15.09
CA ASN A 97 -6.35 1.29 15.23
C ASN A 97 -6.44 0.65 16.62
N TYR A 98 -5.31 0.27 17.20
CA TYR A 98 -5.29 -0.34 18.53
C TYR A 98 -5.51 0.69 19.66
N LYS A 99 -4.82 1.84 19.60
CA LYS A 99 -4.75 2.77 20.74
C LYS A 99 -5.80 3.88 20.67
N ILE A 100 -6.20 4.31 19.47
CA ILE A 100 -7.07 5.49 19.30
C ILE A 100 -8.51 5.05 19.00
N LEU A 101 -8.70 4.11 18.08
CA LEU A 101 -10.04 3.75 17.61
C LEU A 101 -10.74 2.68 18.46
N HIS A 102 -10.03 2.05 19.42
CA HIS A 102 -10.55 0.98 20.29
C HIS A 102 -11.39 -0.08 19.54
N THR A 103 -11.07 -0.32 18.28
CA THR A 103 -11.82 -1.28 17.47
C THR A 103 -11.57 -2.68 18.01
N SER A 104 -12.63 -3.47 18.22
CA SER A 104 -12.58 -4.86 18.72
C SER A 104 -11.65 -5.81 17.94
N TYR A 105 -11.16 -5.40 16.78
CA TYR A 105 -10.25 -6.20 15.97
C TYR A 105 -8.82 -6.07 16.49
N PHE A 106 -8.32 -7.18 17.01
CA PHE A 106 -7.06 -7.26 17.73
C PHE A 106 -5.87 -6.75 16.89
N ARG A 107 -5.83 -7.05 15.58
CA ARG A 107 -4.75 -6.68 14.64
C ARG A 107 -5.23 -6.73 13.19
N PHE A 108 -4.79 -5.78 12.34
CA PHE A 108 -4.91 -5.96 10.89
C PHE A 108 -4.09 -7.18 10.44
N PRO A 109 -4.61 -8.05 9.56
CA PRO A 109 -3.89 -9.26 9.19
C PRO A 109 -2.54 -8.92 8.54
N LEU A 110 -1.44 -9.45 9.10
CA LEU A 110 -0.09 -9.28 8.55
C LEU A 110 0.02 -9.85 7.13
N THR A 111 -0.75 -10.87 6.82
CA THR A 111 -0.85 -11.47 5.49
C THR A 111 -1.36 -10.47 4.44
N VAL A 112 -2.32 -9.59 4.77
CA VAL A 112 -2.78 -8.54 3.84
C VAL A 112 -1.65 -7.57 3.53
N HIS A 113 -0.83 -7.21 4.52
CA HIS A 113 0.32 -6.34 4.31
C HIS A 113 1.36 -6.97 3.37
N ILE A 114 1.66 -8.27 3.53
CA ILE A 114 2.61 -8.99 2.68
C ILE A 114 2.09 -9.09 1.24
N ILE A 115 0.81 -9.44 1.07
CA ILE A 115 0.21 -9.53 -0.28
C ILE A 115 0.17 -8.13 -0.93
N ALA A 116 -0.22 -7.10 -0.18
CA ALA A 116 -0.23 -5.72 -0.68
C ALA A 116 1.17 -5.23 -1.05
N TRP A 117 2.20 -5.62 -0.28
CA TRP A 117 3.61 -5.32 -0.58
C TRP A 117 4.05 -5.93 -1.92
N ILE A 118 3.77 -7.22 -2.14
CA ILE A 118 4.09 -7.92 -3.39
C ILE A 118 3.36 -7.28 -4.58
N ILE A 119 2.04 -7.05 -4.45
CA ILE A 119 1.25 -6.46 -5.55
C ILE A 119 1.69 -5.03 -5.85
N SER A 120 2.05 -4.24 -4.82
CA SER A 120 2.53 -2.86 -5.02
C SER A 120 3.87 -2.83 -5.74
N ILE A 121 4.80 -3.73 -5.42
CA ILE A 121 6.06 -3.86 -6.16
C ILE A 121 5.79 -4.26 -7.60
N ALA A 122 4.90 -5.22 -7.86
CA ALA A 122 4.57 -5.65 -9.21
C ALA A 122 3.93 -4.52 -10.04
N PHE A 123 3.01 -3.75 -9.45
CA PHE A 123 2.33 -2.66 -10.16
C PHE A 123 3.23 -1.44 -10.40
N LEU A 124 4.08 -1.08 -9.43
CA LEU A 124 4.98 0.07 -9.57
C LEU A 124 6.26 -0.28 -10.34
N GLY A 125 6.67 -1.55 -10.32
CA GLY A 125 7.87 -2.09 -10.99
C GLY A 125 7.73 -2.29 -12.50
N GLY A 126 6.50 -2.51 -12.99
CA GLY A 126 6.24 -2.80 -14.41
C GLY A 126 6.35 -4.27 -14.76
#